data_AF-A0A6L6QI48-F1
#
_entry.id   AF-A0A6L6QI48-F1
#
_cell.length_a   1.000
_cell.length_b   1.000
_cell.length_c   1.000
_cell.angle_alpha   90.00
_cell.angle_beta   90.00
_cell.angle_gamma   90.00
#
_symmetry.space_group_name_H-M   'P 1'
#
loop_
_entity.id
_entity.type
_entity.pdbx_description
1 polymer ?
#
loop_
_entity_poly.entity_id
_entity_poly.type
_entity_poly.pdbx_seq_one_letter_code
_entity_poly.pdbx_strand_id
1 'polypeptide(L)'
;MPQDSVPTLYEWLGGSDALNKLTTRFYQHVKADALLGEVFAHMGDHHPAHVAAFLGEVLGGPTAYSEAHGGHAHMIRQHLNRHLSQEQRRRWVALLLETADELGMPDDPEFRSALVGYLEWGSRLAVINSQPGASVEEEQPMPKWGWGEVKGPYVP
;
A
#
# COMPACT_ATOMS: atom_id res chain seq x y z
N MET A 1 -19.83 29.24 9.69
CA MET A 1 -19.23 27.93 10.02
C MET A 1 -17.99 27.82 9.16
N PRO A 2 -16.78 27.64 9.70
CA PRO A 2 -15.66 27.26 8.84
C PRO A 2 -16.07 25.96 8.15
N GLN A 3 -15.81 25.88 6.86
CA GLN A 3 -16.11 24.71 6.05
C GLN A 3 -15.24 23.57 6.57
N ASP A 4 -15.83 22.59 7.25
CA ASP A 4 -15.11 21.42 7.75
C ASP A 4 -14.37 20.80 6.56
N SER A 5 -13.04 20.89 6.58
CA SER A 5 -12.21 20.37 5.49
C SER A 5 -12.32 18.86 5.49
N VAL A 6 -12.62 18.28 4.33
CA VAL A 6 -12.60 16.82 4.13
C VAL A 6 -11.24 16.28 4.63
N PRO A 7 -11.22 15.33 5.58
CA PRO A 7 -9.97 14.79 6.12
C PRO A 7 -9.23 14.00 5.03
N THR A 8 -7.93 13.83 5.19
CA THR A 8 -7.16 12.88 4.38
C THR A 8 -7.63 11.44 4.64
N LEU A 9 -7.33 10.51 3.72
CA LEU A 9 -7.60 9.09 3.94
C LEU A 9 -6.83 8.57 5.16
N TYR A 10 -5.60 9.06 5.36
CA TYR A 10 -4.77 8.76 6.53
C TYR A 10 -5.42 9.20 7.85
N GLU A 11 -5.98 10.40 7.93
CA GLU A 11 -6.71 10.86 9.13
C GLU A 11 -7.99 10.05 9.34
N TRP A 12 -8.75 9.80 8.27
CA TRP A 12 -10.01 9.06 8.33
C TRP A 12 -9.85 7.62 8.84
N LEU A 13 -8.81 6.91 8.37
CA LEU A 13 -8.56 5.53 8.80
C LEU A 13 -8.03 5.40 10.23
N GLY A 14 -7.67 6.51 10.90
CA GLY A 14 -7.10 6.52 12.25
C GLY A 14 -5.57 6.62 12.32
N GLY A 15 -4.93 7.10 11.25
CA GLY A 15 -3.50 7.42 11.21
C GLY A 15 -2.54 6.24 11.37
N SER A 16 -1.33 6.55 11.83
CA SER A 16 -0.21 5.60 11.96
C SER A 16 -0.54 4.39 12.84
N ASP A 17 -1.27 4.61 13.94
CA ASP A 17 -1.62 3.53 14.87
C ASP A 17 -2.53 2.49 14.19
N ALA A 18 -3.50 2.94 13.39
CA ALA A 18 -4.38 2.04 12.64
C ALA A 18 -3.61 1.29 11.54
N LEU A 19 -2.73 1.98 10.81
CA LEU A 19 -1.90 1.35 9.77
C LEU A 19 -0.93 0.32 10.34
N ASN A 20 -0.27 0.60 11.46
CA ASN A 20 0.64 -0.36 12.09
C ASN A 20 -0.10 -1.60 12.61
N LYS A 21 -1.30 -1.44 13.17
CA LYS A 21 -2.16 -2.57 13.55
C LYS A 21 -2.57 -3.38 12.32
N LEU A 22 -3.02 -2.71 11.26
CA LEU A 22 -3.39 -3.33 9.98
C LEU A 22 -2.24 -4.14 9.40
N THR A 23 -1.08 -3.52 9.16
CA THR A 23 0.03 -4.20 8.50
C THR A 23 0.60 -5.32 9.37
N THR A 24 0.66 -5.14 10.68
CA THR A 24 1.10 -6.19 11.61
C THR A 24 0.19 -7.42 11.51
N ARG A 25 -1.13 -7.23 11.58
CA ARG A 25 -2.09 -8.33 11.46
C ARG A 25 -2.06 -8.96 10.07
N PHE A 26 -2.02 -8.11 9.04
CA PHE A 26 -1.96 -8.53 7.65
C PHE A 26 -0.75 -9.43 7.38
N TYR A 27 0.44 -9.04 7.83
CA TYR A 27 1.64 -9.85 7.62
C TYR A 27 1.69 -11.14 8.47
N GLN A 28 0.93 -11.23 9.56
CA GLN A 28 0.70 -12.51 10.24
C GLN A 28 -0.10 -13.47 9.34
N HIS A 29 -1.15 -12.96 8.67
CA HIS A 29 -1.93 -13.75 7.73
C HIS A 29 -1.14 -14.10 6.47
N VAL A 30 -0.36 -13.17 5.92
CA VAL A 30 0.52 -13.42 4.76
C VAL A 30 1.48 -14.57 5.04
N LYS A 31 2.09 -14.62 6.22
CA LYS A 31 3.00 -15.72 6.60
C LYS A 31 2.30 -17.09 6.65
N ALA A 32 1.00 -17.12 6.94
CA ALA A 32 0.19 -18.34 6.99
C ALA A 32 -0.48 -18.68 5.63
N ASP A 33 -0.44 -17.76 4.66
CA ASP A 33 -1.10 -17.93 3.37
C ASP A 33 -0.30 -18.85 2.44
N ALA A 34 -0.96 -19.82 1.81
CA ALA A 34 -0.31 -20.83 0.99
C ALA A 34 0.36 -20.25 -0.27
N LEU A 35 -0.14 -19.13 -0.80
CA LEU A 35 0.38 -18.51 -2.03
C LEU A 35 1.40 -17.41 -1.71
N LEU A 36 1.15 -16.62 -0.66
CA LEU A 36 1.99 -15.47 -0.30
C LEU A 36 3.09 -15.82 0.69
N GLY A 37 2.95 -16.89 1.48
CA GLY A 37 3.91 -17.24 2.53
C GLY A 37 5.34 -17.40 2.00
N GLU A 38 5.51 -18.05 0.85
CA GLU A 38 6.82 -18.19 0.21
C GLU A 38 7.38 -16.85 -0.29
N VAL A 39 6.54 -15.99 -0.86
CA VAL A 39 6.93 -14.65 -1.35
C VAL A 39 7.56 -13.81 -0.23
N PHE A 40 7.04 -13.96 1.00
CA PHE A 40 7.47 -13.21 2.17
C PHE A 40 8.30 -14.04 3.17
N ALA A 41 8.78 -15.23 2.79
CA ALA A 41 9.49 -16.15 3.70
C ALA A 41 10.76 -15.55 4.33
N HIS A 42 11.39 -14.61 3.63
CA HIS A 42 12.61 -13.91 4.07
C HIS A 42 12.36 -12.45 4.45
N MET A 43 11.10 -12.07 4.69
CA MET A 43 10.72 -10.74 5.12
C MET A 43 11.28 -10.45 6.53
N GLY A 44 11.98 -9.33 6.68
CA GLY A 44 12.47 -8.87 7.99
C GLY A 44 11.36 -8.39 8.92
N ASP A 45 11.61 -8.41 10.23
CA ASP A 45 10.60 -8.12 11.26
C ASP A 45 10.05 -6.69 11.21
N HIS A 46 10.82 -5.73 10.69
CA HIS A 46 10.40 -4.33 10.55
C HIS A 46 9.55 -4.06 9.29
N HIS A 47 9.38 -5.05 8.42
CA HIS A 47 8.64 -4.86 7.16
C HIS A 47 7.20 -4.35 7.33
N PRO A 48 6.39 -4.83 8.31
CA PRO A 48 5.06 -4.27 8.54
C PRO A 48 5.06 -2.77 8.85
N ALA A 49 6.03 -2.30 9.65
CA ALA A 49 6.17 -0.90 9.99
C ALA A 49 6.60 -0.05 8.79
N HIS A 50 7.51 -0.56 7.94
CA HIS A 50 7.90 0.11 6.70
C HIS A 50 6.71 0.27 5.75
N VAL A 51 5.88 -0.77 5.61
CA VAL A 51 4.67 -0.73 4.76
C VAL A 51 3.65 0.25 5.36
N ALA A 52 3.46 0.27 6.67
CA ALA A 52 2.57 1.23 7.33
C ALA A 52 3.00 2.68 7.09
N ALA A 53 4.30 2.97 7.22
CA ALA A 53 4.85 4.30 6.92
C ALA A 53 4.64 4.69 5.45
N PHE A 54 4.91 3.76 4.52
CA PHE A 54 4.71 3.99 3.08
C PHE A 54 3.25 4.30 2.76
N LEU A 55 2.32 3.45 3.22
CA LEU A 55 0.88 3.66 3.03
C LEU A 55 0.42 4.96 3.67
N GLY A 56 0.94 5.29 4.85
CA GLY A 56 0.60 6.51 5.56
C GLY A 56 0.93 7.75 4.73
N GLU A 57 2.14 7.81 4.17
CA GLU A 57 2.57 8.91 3.32
C GLU A 57 1.73 9.02 2.04
N VAL A 58 1.43 7.87 1.39
CA VAL A 58 0.58 7.85 0.18
C VAL A 58 -0.80 8.43 0.44
N LEU A 59 -1.40 8.06 1.57
CA LEU A 59 -2.79 8.39 1.93
C LEU A 59 -2.94 9.79 2.54
N GLY A 60 -1.89 10.61 2.47
CA GLY A 60 -1.90 12.01 2.90
C GLY A 60 -1.34 12.26 4.30
N GLY A 61 -0.68 11.28 4.91
CA GLY A 61 0.01 11.40 6.18
C GLY A 61 1.41 12.02 6.09
N PRO A 62 2.20 11.96 7.18
CA PRO A 62 3.55 12.52 7.23
C PRO A 62 4.53 11.85 6.25
N THR A 63 5.60 12.56 5.89
CA THR A 63 6.71 12.11 5.01
C THR A 63 7.67 11.10 5.64
N ALA A 64 7.20 10.34 6.63
CA ALA A 64 8.03 9.49 7.48
C ALA A 64 8.75 8.37 6.69
N TYR A 65 8.11 7.82 5.65
CA TYR A 65 8.73 6.79 4.83
C TYR A 65 9.82 7.39 3.93
N SER A 66 9.53 8.52 3.28
CA SER A 66 10.50 9.22 2.45
C SER A 66 11.74 9.63 3.24
N GLU A 67 11.55 10.20 4.44
CA GLU A 67 12.65 10.63 5.31
C GLU A 67 13.52 9.46 5.79
N ALA A 68 12.90 8.32 6.13
CA ALA A 68 13.63 7.17 6.67
C ALA A 68 14.22 6.24 5.60
N HIS A 69 13.57 6.14 4.43
CA HIS A 69 13.86 5.10 3.44
C HIS A 69 14.15 5.61 2.04
N GLY A 70 13.96 6.91 1.74
CA GLY A 70 14.23 7.47 0.41
C GLY A 70 13.06 7.34 -0.59
N GLY A 71 11.84 7.18 -0.08
CA GLY A 71 10.61 7.42 -0.85
C GLY A 71 10.31 6.38 -1.92
N HIS A 72 9.55 6.79 -2.94
CA HIS A 72 9.00 5.87 -3.95
C HIS A 72 10.07 5.06 -4.68
N ALA A 73 11.20 5.68 -5.04
CA ALA A 73 12.33 5.00 -5.67
C ALA A 73 12.86 3.83 -4.80
N HIS A 74 12.94 3.99 -3.49
CA HIS A 74 13.30 2.89 -2.59
C HIS A 74 12.27 1.75 -2.63
N MET A 75 10.97 2.07 -2.59
CA MET A 75 9.91 1.07 -2.66
C MET A 75 10.01 0.24 -3.95
N ILE A 76 10.23 0.88 -5.10
CA ILE A 76 10.38 0.21 -6.39
C ILE A 76 11.57 -0.75 -6.35
N ARG A 77 12.73 -0.32 -5.80
CA ARG A 77 13.91 -1.20 -5.67
C ARG A 77 13.64 -2.47 -4.88
N GLN A 78 12.79 -2.41 -3.84
CA GLN A 78 12.43 -3.60 -3.06
C GLN A 78 11.60 -4.61 -3.86
N HIS A 79 10.95 -4.17 -4.93
CA HIS A 79 10.11 -5.01 -5.80
C HIS A 79 10.86 -5.59 -7.00
N LEU A 80 12.00 -5.02 -7.42
CA LEU A 80 12.73 -5.47 -8.60
C LEU A 80 13.07 -6.97 -8.56
N ASN A 81 12.89 -7.64 -9.70
CA ASN A 81 13.19 -9.07 -9.90
C ASN A 81 12.52 -10.01 -8.88
N ARG A 82 11.37 -9.62 -8.32
CA ARG A 82 10.56 -10.50 -7.46
C ARG A 82 9.64 -11.42 -8.24
N HIS A 83 9.45 -11.19 -9.54
CA HIS A 83 8.64 -12.01 -10.45
C HIS A 83 7.21 -12.26 -9.94
N LEU A 84 6.57 -11.22 -9.40
CA LEU A 84 5.23 -11.34 -8.83
C LEU A 84 4.22 -11.68 -9.92
N SER A 85 3.37 -12.67 -9.64
CA SER A 85 2.29 -13.09 -10.53
C SER A 85 1.01 -12.27 -10.27
N GLN A 86 0.10 -12.30 -11.24
CA GLN A 86 -1.24 -11.71 -11.08
C GLN A 86 -2.07 -12.42 -10.00
N GLU A 87 -1.82 -13.70 -9.76
CA GLU A 87 -2.51 -14.46 -8.71
C GLU A 87 -2.07 -13.99 -7.32
N GLN A 88 -0.76 -13.89 -7.09
CA GLN A 88 -0.18 -13.32 -5.86
C GLN A 88 -0.68 -11.89 -5.62
N ARG A 89 -0.72 -11.05 -6.66
CA ARG A 89 -1.27 -9.69 -6.58
C ARG A 89 -2.69 -9.68 -6.04
N ARG A 90 -3.59 -10.46 -6.67
CA ARG A 90 -5.01 -10.50 -6.28
C ARG A 90 -5.18 -11.02 -4.86
N ARG A 91 -4.43 -12.07 -4.48
CA ARG A 91 -4.48 -12.63 -3.13
C ARG A 91 -3.99 -11.63 -2.09
N TRP A 92 -2.92 -10.89 -2.38
CA TRP A 92 -2.39 -9.86 -1.50
C TRP A 92 -3.43 -8.76 -1.24
N VAL A 93 -4.09 -8.25 -2.29
CA VAL A 93 -5.15 -7.23 -2.16
C VAL A 93 -6.34 -7.76 -1.35
N ALA A 94 -6.82 -8.97 -1.68
CA ALA A 94 -7.94 -9.58 -0.97
C ALA A 94 -7.64 -9.75 0.53
N LEU A 95 -6.46 -10.27 0.86
CA LEU A 95 -6.07 -10.53 2.23
C LEU A 95 -5.90 -9.24 3.05
N LEU A 96 -5.42 -8.15 2.45
CA LEU A 96 -5.34 -6.85 3.12
C LEU A 96 -6.74 -6.30 3.44
N LEU A 97 -7.68 -6.41 2.48
CA LEU A 97 -9.07 -5.98 2.68
C LEU A 97 -9.79 -6.83 3.74
N GLU A 98 -9.62 -8.16 3.69
CA GLU A 98 -10.11 -9.09 4.72
C GLU A 98 -9.58 -8.72 6.11
N THR A 99 -8.30 -8.33 6.19
CA THR A 99 -7.69 -7.88 7.45
C THR A 99 -8.26 -6.55 7.93
N ALA A 100 -8.54 -5.62 7.03
CA ALA A 100 -9.17 -4.34 7.38
C ALA A 100 -10.57 -4.55 7.97
N ASP A 101 -11.34 -5.50 7.42
CA ASP A 101 -12.65 -5.89 7.95
C ASP A 101 -12.54 -6.56 9.31
N GLU A 102 -11.59 -7.49 9.49
CA GLU A 102 -11.32 -8.13 10.79
C GLU A 102 -11.05 -7.11 11.90
N LEU A 103 -10.31 -6.04 11.59
CA LEU A 103 -9.94 -5.00 12.55
C LEU A 103 -11.01 -3.92 12.74
N GLY A 104 -12.14 -4.00 12.03
CA GLY A 104 -13.21 -3.00 12.10
C GLY A 104 -12.76 -1.61 11.63
N MET A 105 -11.89 -1.56 10.62
CA MET A 105 -11.53 -0.29 9.96
C MET A 105 -12.77 0.32 9.27
N PRO A 106 -12.81 1.65 9.06
CA PRO A 106 -13.96 2.33 8.45
C PRO A 106 -14.45 1.60 7.19
N ASP A 107 -15.74 1.31 7.11
CA ASP A 107 -16.38 0.53 6.05
C ASP A 107 -17.38 1.35 5.24
N ASP A 108 -17.37 2.67 5.41
CA ASP A 108 -18.18 3.59 4.61
C ASP A 108 -17.83 3.48 3.11
N PRO A 109 -18.84 3.61 2.22
CA PRO A 109 -18.65 3.37 0.78
C PRO A 109 -17.56 4.25 0.15
N GLU A 110 -17.48 5.51 0.55
CA GLU A 110 -16.51 6.48 0.04
C GLU A 110 -15.08 6.05 0.37
N PHE A 111 -14.80 5.68 1.62
CA PHE A 111 -13.46 5.26 2.03
C PHE A 111 -13.09 3.93 1.37
N ARG A 112 -14.01 2.96 1.37
CA ARG A 112 -13.74 1.65 0.77
C ARG A 112 -13.52 1.74 -0.73
N SER A 113 -14.25 2.59 -1.44
CA SER A 113 -13.99 2.89 -2.85
C SER A 113 -12.58 3.46 -3.06
N ALA A 114 -12.19 4.47 -2.27
CA ALA A 114 -10.88 5.11 -2.38
C ALA A 114 -9.72 4.16 -2.07
N LEU A 115 -9.85 3.37 -1.00
CA LEU A 115 -8.86 2.37 -0.60
C LEU A 115 -8.69 1.28 -1.66
N VAL A 116 -9.79 0.70 -2.15
CA VAL A 116 -9.74 -0.31 -3.22
C VAL A 116 -9.11 0.25 -4.50
N GLY A 117 -9.44 1.50 -4.86
CA GLY A 117 -8.82 2.18 -6.00
C GLY A 117 -7.29 2.27 -5.88
N TYR A 118 -6.78 2.66 -4.72
CA TYR A 118 -5.35 2.72 -4.47
C TYR A 118 -4.70 1.33 -4.54
N LEU A 119 -5.28 0.34 -3.85
CA LEU A 119 -4.73 -1.01 -3.80
C LEU A 119 -4.70 -1.66 -5.19
N GLU A 120 -5.73 -1.44 -6.00
CA GLU A 120 -5.75 -1.93 -7.38
C GLU A 120 -4.66 -1.27 -8.22
N TRP A 121 -4.51 0.05 -8.16
CA TRP A 121 -3.47 0.77 -8.89
C TRP A 121 -2.05 0.39 -8.42
N GLY A 122 -1.79 0.47 -7.12
CA GLY A 122 -0.48 0.23 -6.51
C GLY A 122 -0.01 -1.22 -6.67
N SER A 123 -0.92 -2.18 -6.51
CA SER A 123 -0.58 -3.60 -6.68
C SER A 123 -0.22 -3.96 -8.13
N ARG A 124 -0.75 -3.24 -9.13
CA ARG A 124 -0.33 -3.41 -10.53
C ARG A 124 1.07 -2.88 -10.77
N LEU A 125 1.40 -1.73 -10.21
CA LEU A 125 2.76 -1.20 -10.24
C LEU A 125 3.75 -2.15 -9.58
N ALA A 126 3.40 -2.76 -8.44
CA ALA A 126 4.23 -3.77 -7.80
C ALA A 126 4.54 -4.95 -8.73
N VAL A 127 3.56 -5.44 -9.50
CA VAL A 127 3.78 -6.50 -10.49
C VAL A 127 4.69 -6.01 -11.62
N ILE A 128 4.43 -4.83 -12.21
CA ILE A 128 5.26 -4.24 -13.28
C ILE A 128 6.71 -4.09 -12.84
N ASN A 129 6.92 -3.49 -11.67
CA ASN A 129 8.24 -3.26 -11.09
C ASN A 129 8.96 -4.56 -10.72
N SER A 130 8.24 -5.67 -10.55
CA SER A 130 8.85 -6.95 -10.21
C SER A 130 9.39 -7.76 -11.39
N GLN A 131 9.12 -7.33 -12.63
CA GLN A 131 9.53 -8.06 -13.81
C GLN A 131 11.00 -7.83 -14.18
N PRO A 132 11.64 -8.76 -14.91
CA PRO A 132 12.97 -8.57 -15.46
C PRO A 132 13.07 -7.31 -16.31
N GLY A 133 14.15 -6.55 -16.13
CA GLY A 133 14.41 -5.34 -16.91
C GLY A 133 13.66 -4.09 -16.44
N ALA A 134 12.81 -4.18 -15.41
CA ALA A 134 12.28 -3.01 -14.75
C ALA A 134 13.41 -2.16 -14.13
N SER A 135 13.33 -0.84 -14.30
CA SER A 135 14.30 0.13 -13.78
C SER A 135 13.62 1.14 -12.86
N VAL A 136 14.39 1.76 -11.98
CA VAL A 136 13.92 2.81 -11.08
C VAL A 136 14.35 4.17 -11.63
N GLU A 137 13.40 5.09 -11.75
CA GLU A 137 13.69 6.50 -11.92
C GLU A 137 13.95 7.12 -10.54
N GLU A 138 15.15 7.65 -10.34
CA GLU A 138 15.62 8.10 -9.01
C GLU A 138 14.79 9.25 -8.42
N GLU A 139 14.27 10.12 -9.27
CA GLU A 139 13.52 11.32 -8.88
C GLU A 139 12.00 11.11 -8.93
N GLN A 140 11.53 9.86 -8.97
CA GLN A 140 10.09 9.61 -9.02
C GLN A 140 9.37 10.15 -7.77
N PRO A 141 8.33 10.99 -7.95
CA PRO A 141 7.64 11.58 -6.83
C PRO A 141 6.87 10.51 -6.04
N MET A 142 6.73 10.76 -4.74
CA MET A 142 5.87 9.94 -3.90
C MET A 142 4.41 10.03 -4.40
N PRO A 143 3.74 8.91 -4.70
CA PRO A 143 2.33 8.95 -5.07
C PRO A 143 1.49 9.53 -3.94
N LYS A 144 0.52 10.35 -4.33
CA LYS A 144 -0.50 10.92 -3.43
C LYS A 144 -1.86 10.40 -3.86
N TRP A 145 -2.62 9.86 -2.91
CA TRP A 145 -3.92 9.27 -3.12
C TRP A 145 -4.96 9.79 -2.12
N GLY A 146 -6.06 10.33 -2.61
CA GLY A 146 -7.21 10.80 -1.84
C GLY A 146 -8.53 10.17 -2.28
N TRP A 147 -9.63 10.88 -2.06
CA TRP A 147 -11.00 10.36 -2.20
C TRP A 147 -11.50 10.17 -3.65
N GLY A 148 -10.75 10.61 -4.66
CA GLY A 148 -11.14 10.49 -6.08
C GLY A 148 -9.96 10.75 -7.03
N GLU A 149 -9.36 9.68 -7.55
CA GLU A 149 -8.00 9.75 -8.13
C GLU A 149 -7.89 9.23 -9.57
N VAL A 150 -8.98 9.02 -10.29
CA VAL A 150 -8.92 8.67 -11.72
C VAL A 150 -8.43 9.88 -12.53
N LYS A 151 -7.10 10.03 -12.61
CA LYS A 151 -6.34 11.09 -13.30
C LYS A 151 -6.28 10.92 -14.83
N GLY A 152 -7.05 9.98 -15.39
CA GLY A 152 -7.10 9.64 -16.82
C GLY A 152 -6.82 8.16 -17.12
N PRO A 153 -6.98 7.72 -18.38
CA PRO A 153 -6.68 6.35 -18.78
C PRO A 153 -5.17 6.06 -18.71
N TYR A 154 -4.81 4.80 -18.42
CA TYR A 154 -3.43 4.33 -18.55
C TYR A 154 -2.96 4.46 -20.01
N VAL A 155 -1.81 5.09 -20.22
CA VAL A 155 -1.10 5.14 -21.50
C VAL A 155 0.00 4.07 -21.45
N PRO A 156 -0.03 3.05 -22.34
CA PRO A 156 0.91 1.92 -22.33
C PRO A 156 2.37 2.33 -22.47
#